data_AF-A0A3B7PUC6-F1
#
_entry.id   AF-A0A3B7PUC6-F1
#
_cell.length_a   1.000
_cell.length_b   1.000
_cell.length_c   1.000
_cell.angle_alpha   90.00
_cell.angle_beta   90.00
_cell.angle_gamma   90.00
#
_symmetry.space_group_name_H-M   'P 1'
#
loop_
_entity.id
_entity.type
_entity.pdbx_description
1 polymer ?
#
loop_
_entity_poly.entity_id
_entity_poly.type
_entity_poly.pdbx_seq_one_letter_code
_entity_poly.pdbx_strand_id
1 'polypeptide(L)'
;METLIKIGGLLAVLVVPIFLAHLNNRLAHLKHSKDSKAEALKLADEFESSELEKRSTLYKDRLAKSLFNNEALTYSEAKFFSKYENADLWVSEYVKVRNRLKRERDEDGILIEFKARAKWYTILLSLFGYIAFAFVGLIPFYKAQKYMDWILSFYDKGMLLSIFIIVALHTICLVAAFLCLKYVERCVDASIFINDFNKYAFKVHVIEEKENKDVDIVA
;
A
#
# COMPACT_ATOMS: atom_id res chain seq x y z
N MET A 1 51.47 34.56 22.14
CA MET A 1 51.32 33.11 22.36
C MET A 1 50.06 32.81 23.20
N GLU A 2 49.84 33.50 24.32
CA GLU A 2 48.61 33.34 25.14
C GLU A 2 47.28 33.60 24.42
N THR A 3 47.21 34.61 23.54
CA THR A 3 45.97 34.98 22.82
C THR A 3 45.52 33.91 21.84
N LEU A 4 46.45 33.28 21.12
CA LEU A 4 46.19 32.14 20.24
C LEU A 4 45.73 30.90 21.02
N ILE A 5 46.31 30.65 22.19
CA ILE A 5 45.91 29.52 23.05
C ILE A 5 44.51 29.75 23.64
N LYS A 6 44.16 30.97 24.04
CA LYS A 6 42.81 31.32 24.51
C LYS A 6 41.75 31.21 23.41
N ILE A 7 42.05 31.66 22.19
CA ILE A 7 41.14 31.54 21.04
C ILE A 7 41.00 30.08 20.60
N GLY A 8 42.10 29.32 20.57
CA GLY A 8 42.10 27.88 20.27
C GLY A 8 41.36 27.06 21.31
N GLY A 9 41.49 27.39 22.60
CA GLY A 9 40.74 26.77 23.69
C GLY A 9 39.24 27.05 23.58
N LEU A 10 38.84 28.29 23.26
CA LEU A 10 37.44 28.65 23.05
C LEU A 10 36.82 27.93 21.85
N LEU A 11 37.55 27.85 20.73
CA LEU A 11 37.13 27.10 19.55
C LEU A 11 37.04 25.60 19.81
N ALA A 12 37.98 25.02 20.55
CA ALA A 12 37.93 23.60 20.92
C ALA A 12 36.71 23.29 21.79
N VAL A 13 36.39 24.12 22.78
CA VAL A 13 35.21 23.95 23.64
C VAL A 13 33.90 24.03 22.84
N LEU A 14 33.86 24.79 21.74
CA LEU A 14 32.65 24.96 20.93
C LEU A 14 32.53 23.89 19.84
N VAL A 15 33.63 23.55 19.17
CA VAL A 15 33.65 22.64 18.02
C VAL A 15 33.65 21.17 18.45
N VAL A 16 34.38 20.82 19.53
CA VAL A 16 34.51 19.42 19.96
C VAL A 16 33.15 18.80 20.36
N PRO A 17 32.28 19.46 21.14
CA PRO A 17 30.96 18.91 21.46
C PRO A 17 30.06 18.75 20.23
N ILE A 18 30.12 19.69 19.28
CA ILE A 18 29.35 19.62 18.02
C ILE A 18 29.83 18.44 17.18
N PHE A 19 31.15 18.25 17.07
CA PHE A 19 31.74 17.15 16.31
C PHE A 19 31.45 15.79 16.96
N LEU A 20 31.53 15.69 18.29
CA LEU A 20 31.16 14.50 19.04
C LEU A 20 29.67 14.17 18.90
N ALA A 21 28.78 15.18 18.96
CA ALA A 21 27.35 15.00 18.74
C ALA A 21 27.06 14.50 17.31
N HIS A 22 27.76 15.04 16.31
CA HIS A 22 27.64 14.60 14.92
C HIS A 22 28.08 13.14 14.74
N LEU A 23 29.25 12.77 15.29
CA LEU A 23 29.74 11.39 15.24
C LEU A 23 28.82 10.43 15.99
N ASN A 24 28.32 10.82 17.16
CA ASN A 24 27.41 10.00 17.94
C ASN A 24 26.09 9.78 17.18
N ASN A 25 25.56 10.80 16.52
CA ASN A 25 24.34 10.66 15.71
C ASN A 25 24.56 9.74 14.50
N ARG A 26 25.71 9.85 13.81
CA ARG A 26 26.07 8.94 12.72
C ARG A 26 26.25 7.50 13.20
N LEU A 27 26.92 7.29 14.33
CA LEU A 27 27.14 5.97 14.92
C LEU A 27 25.85 5.36 15.43
N ALA A 28 24.96 6.14 16.06
CA ALA A 28 23.63 5.71 16.45
C ALA A 28 22.83 5.26 15.23
N HIS A 29 22.82 6.04 14.15
CA HIS A 29 22.15 5.66 12.91
C HIS A 29 22.70 4.34 12.31
N LEU A 30 24.02 4.16 12.32
CA LEU A 30 24.65 2.92 11.85
C LEU A 30 24.35 1.73 12.77
N LYS A 31 24.34 1.94 14.08
CA LYS A 31 24.02 0.90 15.08
C LYS A 31 22.55 0.48 14.94
N HIS A 32 21.62 1.44 14.90
CA HIS A 32 20.20 1.17 14.68
C HIS A 32 19.95 0.47 13.34
N SER A 33 20.69 0.82 12.28
CA SER A 33 20.60 0.12 11.01
C SER A 33 21.07 -1.34 11.10
N LYS A 34 22.14 -1.63 11.85
CA LYS A 34 22.60 -3.01 12.06
C LYS A 34 21.64 -3.81 12.94
N ASP A 35 21.17 -3.23 14.04
CA ASP A 35 20.24 -3.87 14.97
C ASP A 35 18.91 -4.19 14.25
N SER A 36 18.40 -3.26 13.44
CA SER A 36 17.20 -3.46 12.62
C SER A 36 17.37 -4.57 11.58
N LYS A 37 18.55 -4.67 10.94
CA LYS A 37 18.83 -5.77 9.99
C LYS A 37 18.91 -7.12 10.70
N ALA A 38 19.54 -7.18 11.87
CA ALA A 38 19.61 -8.41 12.66
C ALA A 38 18.23 -8.86 13.15
N GLU A 39 17.38 -7.91 13.54
CA GLU A 39 15.99 -8.19 13.91
C GLU A 39 15.17 -8.70 12.72
N ALA A 40 15.30 -8.10 11.54
CA ALA A 40 14.64 -8.57 10.32
C ALA A 40 15.06 -9.99 9.94
N LEU A 41 16.36 -10.30 10.04
CA LEU A 41 16.87 -11.67 9.79
C LEU A 41 16.30 -12.67 10.80
N LYS A 42 16.29 -12.32 12.09
CA LYS A 42 15.70 -13.17 13.13
C LYS A 42 14.21 -13.42 12.90
N LEU A 43 13.46 -12.42 12.46
CA LEU A 43 12.05 -12.56 12.11
C LEU A 43 11.85 -13.48 10.89
N ALA A 44 12.74 -13.40 9.89
CA ALA A 44 12.72 -14.30 8.74
C ALA A 44 13.02 -15.75 9.15
N ASP A 45 14.06 -15.98 9.96
CA ASP A 45 14.40 -17.31 10.49
C ASP A 45 13.24 -17.90 11.29
N GLU A 46 12.58 -17.09 12.12
CA GLU A 46 11.42 -17.51 12.89
C GLU A 46 10.20 -17.81 11.99
N PHE A 47 10.03 -17.06 10.91
CA PHE A 47 8.96 -17.26 9.93
C PHE A 47 9.10 -18.57 9.15
N GLU A 48 10.34 -18.97 8.85
CA GLU A 48 10.65 -20.23 8.15
C GLU A 48 10.69 -21.46 9.08
N SER A 49 10.72 -21.24 10.40
CA SER A 49 10.81 -22.34 11.37
C SER A 49 9.62 -23.30 11.28
N SER A 50 9.91 -24.61 11.25
CA SER A 50 8.89 -25.68 11.25
C SER A 50 8.05 -25.70 12.53
N GLU A 51 8.54 -25.09 13.61
CA GLU A 51 7.82 -24.94 14.88
C GLU A 51 6.69 -23.89 14.82
N LEU A 52 6.76 -22.96 13.87
CA LEU A 52 5.76 -21.90 13.72
C LEU A 52 4.37 -22.47 13.44
N GLU A 53 4.28 -23.58 12.69
CA GLU A 53 3.00 -24.20 12.36
C GLU A 53 2.23 -24.70 13.60
N LYS A 54 2.93 -24.99 14.71
CA LYS A 54 2.33 -25.40 15.99
C LYS A 54 1.82 -24.23 16.83
N ARG A 55 2.18 -22.99 16.49
CA ARG A 55 1.78 -21.77 17.22
C ARG A 55 0.37 -21.31 16.84
N SER A 56 -0.21 -20.47 17.69
CA SER A 56 -1.55 -19.93 17.50
C SER A 56 -1.64 -19.03 16.25
N THR A 57 -2.84 -18.93 15.66
CA THR A 57 -3.11 -18.07 14.50
C THR A 57 -2.79 -16.60 14.78
N LEU A 58 -3.10 -16.12 15.98
CA LEU A 58 -2.78 -14.74 16.40
C LEU A 58 -1.27 -14.48 16.44
N TYR A 59 -0.47 -15.45 16.86
CA TYR A 59 0.99 -15.33 16.87
C TYR A 59 1.52 -15.20 15.45
N LYS A 60 1.09 -16.11 14.57
CA LYS A 60 1.44 -16.14 13.16
C LYS A 60 1.08 -14.83 12.44
N ASP A 61 -0.10 -14.28 12.72
CA ASP A 61 -0.52 -12.99 12.15
C ASP A 61 0.32 -11.82 12.67
N ARG A 62 0.68 -11.80 13.96
CA ARG A 62 1.58 -10.76 14.50
C ARG A 62 2.98 -10.84 13.91
N LEU A 63 3.51 -12.06 13.76
CA LEU A 63 4.81 -12.30 13.14
C LEU A 63 4.80 -11.81 11.68
N ALA A 64 3.77 -12.15 10.91
CA ALA A 64 3.60 -11.69 9.54
C ALA A 64 3.55 -10.16 9.42
N LYS A 65 2.83 -9.49 10.33
CA LYS A 65 2.76 -8.02 10.38
C LYS A 65 4.10 -7.40 10.71
N SER A 66 4.86 -8.01 11.62
CA SER A 66 6.20 -7.55 11.99
C SER A 66 7.20 -7.74 10.86
N LEU A 67 7.16 -8.89 10.18
CA LEU A 67 8.08 -9.24 9.09
C LEU A 67 7.98 -8.24 7.93
N PHE A 68 6.76 -7.96 7.47
CA PHE A 68 6.53 -7.04 6.35
C PHE A 68 6.26 -5.59 6.78
N ASN A 69 6.42 -5.29 8.07
CA ASN A 69 6.09 -4.00 8.67
C ASN A 69 4.72 -3.45 8.22
N ASN A 70 3.70 -4.32 8.24
CA ASN A 70 2.38 -3.98 7.72
C ASN A 70 1.25 -4.60 8.55
N GLU A 71 0.48 -3.78 9.25
CA GLU A 71 -0.59 -4.23 10.16
C GLU A 71 -1.77 -4.92 9.45
N ALA A 72 -1.89 -4.69 8.14
CA ALA A 72 -3.00 -5.16 7.32
C ALA A 72 -2.80 -6.60 6.82
N LEU A 73 -1.60 -7.17 6.95
CA LEU A 73 -1.27 -8.48 6.42
C LEU A 73 -1.70 -9.61 7.37
N THR A 74 -2.12 -10.73 6.79
CA THR A 74 -2.37 -12.00 7.51
C THR A 74 -1.27 -13.01 7.22
N TYR A 75 -1.10 -14.00 8.10
CA TYR A 75 -0.12 -15.08 7.93
C TYR A 75 -0.27 -15.83 6.60
N SER A 76 -1.51 -16.10 6.18
CA SER A 76 -1.77 -16.80 4.91
C SER A 76 -1.31 -16.01 3.69
N GLU A 77 -1.34 -14.68 3.77
CA GLU A 77 -0.90 -13.79 2.69
C GLU A 77 0.63 -13.68 2.73
N ALA A 78 1.21 -13.50 3.92
CA ALA A 78 2.66 -13.53 4.11
C ALA A 78 3.30 -14.82 3.58
N LYS A 79 2.73 -15.98 3.91
CA LYS A 79 3.20 -17.30 3.45
C LYS A 79 3.05 -17.49 1.93
N PHE A 80 2.11 -16.78 1.31
CA PHE A 80 1.98 -16.76 -0.14
C PHE A 80 3.09 -15.90 -0.77
N PHE A 81 3.29 -14.67 -0.27
CA PHE A 81 4.28 -13.75 -0.82
C PHE A 81 5.73 -14.16 -0.56
N SER A 82 6.01 -14.87 0.54
CA SER A 82 7.35 -15.36 0.86
C SER A 82 7.92 -16.34 -0.17
N LYS A 83 7.07 -16.91 -1.03
CA LYS A 83 7.49 -17.78 -2.13
C LYS A 83 8.07 -17.02 -3.33
N TYR A 84 8.05 -15.70 -3.31
CA TYR A 84 8.48 -14.85 -4.41
C TYR A 84 9.69 -14.00 -4.00
N GLU A 85 10.61 -13.78 -4.94
CA GLU A 85 11.90 -13.13 -4.66
C GLU A 85 11.73 -11.72 -4.09
N ASN A 86 10.79 -10.94 -4.63
CA ASN A 86 10.52 -9.56 -4.20
C ASN A 86 9.28 -9.46 -3.30
N ALA A 87 9.21 -10.30 -2.26
CA ALA A 87 8.04 -10.40 -1.38
C ALA A 87 7.61 -9.05 -0.78
N ASP A 88 8.57 -8.24 -0.29
CA ASP A 88 8.29 -6.93 0.32
C ASP A 88 7.62 -5.95 -0.64
N LEU A 89 8.11 -5.90 -1.88
CA LEU A 89 7.54 -5.06 -2.94
C LEU A 89 6.09 -5.48 -3.21
N TRP A 90 5.87 -6.77 -3.42
CA TRP A 90 4.54 -7.29 -3.74
C TRP A 90 3.55 -7.12 -2.60
N VAL A 91 3.99 -7.27 -1.34
CA VAL A 91 3.16 -6.98 -0.16
C VAL A 91 2.78 -5.50 -0.10
N SER A 92 3.73 -4.59 -0.38
CA SER A 92 3.45 -3.16 -0.36
C SER A 92 2.41 -2.75 -1.41
N GLU A 93 2.46 -3.34 -2.61
CA GLU A 93 1.48 -3.09 -3.67
C GLU A 93 0.14 -3.79 -3.37
N TYR A 94 0.18 -5.02 -2.88
CA TYR A 94 -1.01 -5.79 -2.49
C TYR A 94 -1.87 -5.03 -1.48
N VAL A 95 -1.25 -4.44 -0.44
CA VAL A 95 -1.99 -3.75 0.64
C VAL A 95 -2.80 -2.57 0.11
N LYS A 96 -2.34 -1.88 -0.94
CA LYS A 96 -3.08 -0.78 -1.60
C LYS A 96 -4.37 -1.27 -2.25
N VAL A 97 -4.36 -2.46 -2.84
CA VAL A 97 -5.48 -3.00 -3.64
C VAL A 97 -6.27 -4.12 -2.96
N ARG A 98 -5.85 -4.59 -1.77
CA ARG A 98 -6.37 -5.79 -1.08
C ARG A 98 -7.90 -5.83 -0.99
N ASN A 99 -8.54 -4.68 -0.78
CA ASN A 99 -9.99 -4.58 -0.57
C ASN A 99 -10.79 -4.89 -1.86
N ARG A 100 -10.12 -4.85 -3.01
CA ARG A 100 -10.69 -5.14 -4.34
C ARG A 100 -10.24 -6.50 -4.88
N LEU A 101 -9.43 -7.23 -4.14
CA LEU A 101 -9.04 -8.58 -4.47
C LEU A 101 -9.94 -9.59 -3.73
N LYS A 102 -10.16 -10.73 -4.39
CA LYS A 102 -10.73 -11.94 -3.85
C LYS A 102 -9.60 -12.95 -3.71
N ARG A 103 -9.56 -13.60 -2.56
CA ARG A 103 -8.57 -14.61 -2.20
C ARG A 103 -9.13 -15.98 -2.57
N GLU A 104 -8.44 -16.71 -3.44
CA GLU A 104 -8.79 -18.08 -3.79
C GLU A 104 -7.96 -19.04 -2.97
N ARG A 105 -8.65 -19.99 -2.33
CA ARG A 105 -8.05 -20.94 -1.40
C ARG A 105 -8.27 -22.35 -1.89
N ASP A 106 -7.30 -23.21 -1.63
CA ASP A 106 -7.38 -24.64 -1.86
C ASP A 106 -8.35 -25.32 -0.87
N GLU A 107 -8.61 -26.61 -1.09
CA GLU A 107 -9.37 -27.48 -0.18
C GLU A 107 -8.74 -27.51 1.24
N ASP A 108 -7.41 -27.39 1.32
CA ASP A 108 -6.65 -27.26 2.58
C ASP A 108 -6.69 -25.85 3.19
N GLY A 109 -7.40 -24.91 2.57
CA GLY A 109 -7.51 -23.51 3.02
C GLY A 109 -6.28 -22.65 2.74
N ILE A 110 -5.30 -23.17 1.98
CA ILE A 110 -4.08 -22.47 1.59
C ILE A 110 -4.40 -21.46 0.47
N LEU A 111 -3.84 -20.25 0.56
CA LEU A 111 -4.01 -19.22 -0.47
C LEU A 111 -3.23 -19.60 -1.74
N ILE A 112 -3.92 -19.77 -2.87
CA ILE A 112 -3.34 -20.14 -4.16
C ILE A 112 -3.18 -18.93 -5.08
N GLU A 113 -4.23 -18.11 -5.20
CA GLU A 113 -4.27 -17.03 -6.19
C GLU A 113 -5.12 -15.84 -5.71
N PHE A 114 -4.85 -14.66 -6.29
CA PHE A 114 -5.67 -13.47 -6.17
C PHE A 114 -6.46 -13.24 -7.46
N LYS A 115 -7.78 -13.11 -7.32
CA LYS A 115 -8.69 -12.74 -8.42
C LYS A 115 -9.28 -11.36 -8.18
N ALA A 116 -9.57 -10.61 -9.25
CA ALA A 116 -10.30 -9.35 -9.11
C ALA A 116 -11.71 -9.61 -8.54
N ARG A 117 -12.10 -8.88 -7.50
CA ARG A 117 -13.44 -9.01 -6.89
C ARG A 117 -14.52 -8.41 -7.78
N ALA A 118 -14.20 -7.30 -8.45
CA ALA A 118 -15.14 -6.60 -9.30
C ALA A 118 -15.35 -7.39 -10.59
N LYS A 119 -16.61 -7.55 -10.99
CA LYS A 119 -16.95 -8.12 -12.28
C LYS A 119 -16.88 -7.01 -13.34
N TRP A 120 -16.60 -7.36 -14.59
CA TRP A 120 -16.46 -6.38 -15.67
C TRP A 120 -17.69 -5.48 -15.82
N TYR A 121 -18.90 -6.03 -15.65
CA TYR A 121 -20.14 -5.25 -15.75
C TYR A 121 -20.32 -4.20 -14.65
N THR A 122 -19.79 -4.43 -13.43
CA THR A 122 -19.88 -3.41 -12.35
C THR A 122 -18.97 -2.22 -12.63
N ILE A 123 -17.84 -2.47 -13.30
CA ILE A 123 -16.92 -1.42 -13.74
C ILE A 123 -17.58 -0.59 -14.85
N LEU A 124 -18.20 -1.26 -15.84
CA LEU A 124 -18.94 -0.57 -16.90
C LEU A 124 -20.08 0.26 -16.35
N LEU A 125 -20.91 -0.29 -15.46
CA LEU A 125 -22.01 0.45 -14.84
C LEU A 125 -21.51 1.70 -14.10
N SER A 126 -20.38 1.60 -13.39
CA SER A 126 -19.79 2.74 -12.70
C SER A 126 -19.27 3.80 -13.67
N LEU A 127 -18.74 3.38 -14.82
CA LEU A 127 -18.29 4.29 -15.88
C LEU A 127 -19.47 5.01 -16.56
N PHE A 128 -20.56 4.29 -16.87
CA PHE A 128 -21.79 4.91 -17.35
C PHE A 128 -22.40 5.86 -16.32
N GLY A 129 -22.40 5.47 -15.05
CA GLY A 129 -22.84 6.32 -13.93
C GLY A 129 -22.01 7.61 -13.85
N TYR A 130 -20.68 7.50 -13.94
CA TYR A 130 -19.78 8.66 -14.02
C TYR A 130 -20.18 9.60 -15.16
N ILE A 131 -20.34 9.08 -16.38
CA ILE A 131 -20.71 9.89 -17.55
C ILE A 131 -22.05 10.61 -17.30
N ALA A 132 -23.09 9.87 -16.89
CA ALA A 132 -24.42 10.44 -16.66
C ALA A 132 -24.42 11.52 -15.57
N PHE A 133 -23.80 11.26 -14.42
CA PHE A 133 -23.73 12.22 -13.31
C PHE A 133 -22.83 13.41 -13.61
N ALA A 134 -21.74 13.22 -14.36
CA ALA A 134 -20.87 14.31 -14.78
C ALA A 134 -21.60 15.25 -15.74
N PHE A 135 -22.36 14.72 -16.71
CA PHE A 135 -23.15 15.54 -17.61
C PHE A 135 -24.15 16.41 -16.87
N VAL A 136 -24.88 15.83 -15.90
CA VAL A 136 -25.83 16.60 -15.08
C VAL A 136 -25.09 17.61 -14.21
N GLY A 137 -24.09 17.18 -13.46
CA GLY A 137 -23.34 18.04 -12.54
C GLY A 137 -22.63 19.21 -13.21
N LEU A 138 -22.23 19.08 -14.48
CA LEU A 138 -21.53 20.11 -15.25
C LEU A 138 -22.46 21.08 -16.00
N ILE A 139 -23.79 20.88 -15.97
CA ILE A 139 -24.76 21.81 -16.58
C ILE A 139 -24.53 23.28 -16.16
N PRO A 140 -24.28 23.63 -14.88
CA PRO A 140 -24.08 25.00 -14.44
C PRO A 140 -22.84 25.64 -15.07
N PHE A 141 -21.84 24.85 -15.43
CA PHE A 141 -20.61 25.33 -16.07
C PHE A 141 -20.78 25.44 -17.59
N TYR A 142 -21.43 24.45 -18.22
CA TYR A 142 -21.63 24.45 -19.67
C TYR A 142 -22.66 25.50 -20.13
N LYS A 143 -23.73 25.71 -19.38
CA LYS A 143 -24.80 26.69 -19.68
C LYS A 143 -24.94 27.72 -18.57
N ALA A 144 -23.82 28.32 -18.15
CA ALA A 144 -23.76 29.25 -17.03
C ALA A 144 -24.79 30.39 -17.13
N GLN A 145 -24.91 31.05 -18.29
CA GLN A 145 -25.86 32.15 -18.47
C GLN A 145 -27.31 31.71 -18.23
N LYS A 146 -27.75 30.64 -18.90
CA LYS A 146 -29.12 30.11 -18.75
C LYS A 146 -29.40 29.60 -17.34
N TYR A 147 -28.38 29.02 -16.69
CA TYR A 147 -28.47 28.56 -15.31
C TYR A 147 -28.64 29.74 -14.34
N MET A 148 -27.91 30.84 -14.55
CA MET A 148 -28.07 32.07 -13.76
C MET A 148 -29.43 32.72 -14.01
N ASP A 149 -29.94 32.74 -15.25
CA ASP A 149 -31.28 33.23 -15.56
C ASP A 149 -32.36 32.44 -14.79
N TRP A 150 -32.20 31.12 -14.67
CA TRP A 150 -33.09 30.30 -13.85
C TRP A 150 -33.02 30.67 -12.37
N ILE A 151 -31.81 30.81 -11.81
CA ILE A 151 -31.63 31.22 -10.41
C ILE A 151 -32.29 32.57 -10.14
N LEU A 152 -32.04 33.56 -10.99
CA LEU A 152 -32.64 34.89 -10.87
C LEU A 152 -34.16 34.83 -10.96
N SER A 153 -34.71 34.04 -11.89
CA SER A 153 -36.17 33.86 -11.98
C SER A 153 -36.81 33.26 -10.73
N PHE A 154 -36.12 32.31 -10.07
CA PHE A 154 -36.59 31.76 -8.79
C PHE A 154 -36.42 32.77 -7.64
N TYR A 155 -35.36 33.57 -7.69
CA TYR A 155 -35.06 34.60 -6.70
C TYR A 155 -36.10 35.71 -6.72
N ASP A 156 -36.43 36.23 -7.90
CA ASP A 156 -37.45 37.28 -8.10
C ASP A 156 -38.84 36.84 -7.61
N LYS A 157 -39.10 35.53 -7.61
CA LYS A 157 -40.35 34.92 -7.10
C LYS A 157 -40.30 34.57 -5.61
N GLY A 158 -39.21 34.90 -4.91
CA GLY A 158 -39.00 34.59 -3.49
C GLY A 158 -38.82 33.09 -3.19
N MET A 159 -38.56 32.24 -4.20
CA MET A 159 -38.46 30.79 -4.05
C MET A 159 -37.04 30.33 -3.69
N LEU A 160 -36.54 30.75 -2.52
CA LEU A 160 -35.18 30.43 -2.06
C LEU A 160 -34.91 28.92 -1.91
N LEU A 161 -35.93 28.16 -1.50
CA LEU A 161 -35.82 26.69 -1.38
C LEU A 161 -35.51 26.03 -2.74
N SER A 162 -36.15 26.49 -3.81
CA SER A 162 -35.93 25.96 -5.16
C SER A 162 -34.51 26.21 -5.65
N ILE A 163 -33.94 27.40 -5.34
CA ILE A 163 -32.54 27.71 -5.64
C ILE A 163 -31.60 26.74 -4.93
N PHE A 164 -31.82 26.53 -3.62
CA PHE A 164 -31.02 25.60 -2.84
C PHE A 164 -31.06 24.18 -3.42
N ILE A 165 -32.25 23.67 -3.76
CA ILE A 165 -32.41 22.34 -4.36
C ILE A 165 -31.66 22.22 -5.68
N ILE A 166 -31.77 23.23 -6.56
CA ILE A 166 -31.10 23.22 -7.86
C ILE A 166 -29.58 23.20 -7.67
N VAL A 167 -29.02 24.04 -6.78
CA VAL A 167 -27.57 24.05 -6.53
C VAL A 167 -27.10 22.74 -5.89
N ALA A 168 -27.84 22.24 -4.89
CA ALA A 168 -27.53 21.00 -4.20
C ALA A 168 -27.55 19.79 -5.15
N LEU A 169 -28.54 19.70 -6.05
CA LEU A 169 -28.65 18.62 -7.03
C LEU A 169 -27.38 18.49 -7.88
N HIS A 170 -26.93 19.60 -8.47
CA HIS A 170 -25.74 19.60 -9.32
C HIS A 170 -24.47 19.24 -8.53
N THR A 171 -24.36 19.74 -7.30
CA THR A 171 -23.25 19.43 -6.39
C THR A 171 -23.23 17.94 -6.04
N ILE A 172 -24.38 17.36 -5.67
CA ILE A 172 -24.50 15.93 -5.36
C ILE A 172 -24.18 15.08 -6.58
N CYS A 173 -24.62 15.48 -7.78
CA CYS A 173 -24.25 14.77 -9.03
C CYS A 173 -22.74 14.81 -9.28
N LEU A 174 -22.05 15.93 -9.05
CA LEU A 174 -20.59 15.99 -9.17
C LEU A 174 -19.88 15.07 -8.17
N VAL A 175 -20.35 15.04 -6.92
CA VAL A 175 -19.82 14.13 -5.89
C VAL A 175 -20.05 12.67 -6.30
N ALA A 176 -21.25 12.33 -6.78
CA ALA A 176 -21.56 10.99 -7.26
C ALA A 176 -20.67 10.57 -8.45
N ALA A 177 -20.47 11.48 -9.41
CA ALA A 177 -19.57 11.25 -10.54
C ALA A 177 -18.13 10.97 -10.06
N PHE A 178 -17.62 11.78 -9.13
CA PHE A 178 -16.31 11.58 -8.54
C PHE A 178 -16.17 10.22 -7.84
N LEU A 179 -17.17 9.81 -7.07
CA LEU A 179 -17.18 8.49 -6.42
C LEU A 179 -17.21 7.33 -7.42
N CYS A 180 -17.99 7.45 -8.50
CA CYS A 180 -18.00 6.48 -9.60
C CYS A 180 -16.63 6.37 -10.26
N LEU A 181 -15.96 7.49 -10.53
CA LEU A 181 -14.62 7.50 -11.12
C LEU A 181 -13.59 6.87 -10.18
N LYS A 182 -13.60 7.24 -8.90
CA LYS A 182 -12.73 6.65 -7.87
C LYS A 182 -12.94 5.15 -7.69
N TYR A 183 -14.16 4.67 -7.89
CA TYR A 183 -14.43 3.24 -7.89
C TYR A 183 -13.75 2.54 -9.07
N VAL A 184 -13.87 3.10 -10.28
CA VAL A 184 -13.24 2.56 -11.50
C VAL A 184 -11.72 2.54 -11.37
N GLU A 185 -11.10 3.65 -10.94
CA GLU A 185 -9.66 3.77 -10.71
C GLU A 185 -9.14 2.64 -9.80
N ARG A 186 -9.76 2.45 -8.63
CA ARG A 186 -9.36 1.37 -7.70
C ARG A 186 -9.55 -0.04 -8.26
N CYS A 187 -10.51 -0.25 -9.16
CA CYS A 187 -10.69 -1.53 -9.83
C CYS A 187 -9.61 -1.78 -10.88
N VAL A 188 -9.22 -0.74 -11.60
CA VAL A 188 -8.12 -0.79 -12.58
C VAL A 188 -6.80 -1.06 -11.86
N ASP A 189 -6.50 -0.37 -10.75
CA ASP A 189 -5.29 -0.61 -9.96
C ASP A 189 -5.16 -2.07 -9.52
N ALA A 190 -6.26 -2.68 -9.06
CA ALA A 190 -6.29 -4.09 -8.69
C ALA A 190 -6.03 -5.02 -9.89
N SER A 191 -6.52 -4.66 -11.08
CA SER A 191 -6.29 -5.41 -12.31
C SER A 191 -4.84 -5.28 -12.79
N ILE A 192 -4.26 -4.09 -12.69
CA ILE A 192 -2.84 -3.83 -13.00
C ILE A 192 -1.97 -4.65 -12.07
N PHE A 193 -2.24 -4.61 -10.76
CA PHE A 193 -1.52 -5.42 -9.78
C PHE A 193 -1.53 -6.91 -10.12
N ILE A 194 -2.69 -7.50 -10.43
CA ILE A 194 -2.76 -8.93 -10.78
C ILE A 194 -1.93 -9.22 -12.03
N ASN A 195 -2.04 -8.38 -13.06
CA ASN A 195 -1.31 -8.57 -14.31
C ASN A 195 0.20 -8.44 -14.11
N ASP A 196 0.65 -7.42 -13.37
CA ASP A 196 2.05 -7.20 -13.08
C ASP A 196 2.62 -8.29 -12.17
N PHE A 197 1.85 -8.73 -11.17
CA PHE A 197 2.22 -9.85 -10.33
C PHE A 197 2.40 -11.13 -11.16
N ASN A 198 1.43 -11.47 -12.01
CA ASN A 198 1.52 -12.68 -12.84
C ASN A 198 2.65 -12.61 -13.88
N LYS A 199 3.03 -11.41 -14.33
CA LYS A 199 4.07 -11.22 -15.34
C LYS A 199 5.48 -11.13 -14.75
N TYR A 200 5.64 -10.52 -13.58
CA TYR A 200 6.94 -10.15 -13.02
C TYR A 200 7.25 -10.80 -11.66
N ALA A 201 6.30 -11.49 -11.02
CA ALA A 201 6.59 -12.18 -9.77
C ALA A 201 7.32 -13.50 -10.04
N PHE A 202 8.64 -13.49 -9.85
CA PHE A 202 9.46 -14.69 -9.92
C PHE A 202 9.32 -15.51 -8.63
N LYS A 203 8.91 -16.77 -8.78
CA LYS A 203 8.90 -17.73 -7.66
C LYS A 203 10.34 -18.11 -7.33
N VAL A 204 10.68 -18.07 -6.06
CA VAL A 204 11.96 -18.59 -5.57
C VAL A 204 11.89 -20.12 -5.74
N HIS A 205 12.66 -20.65 -6.69
CA HIS A 205 12.90 -22.08 -6.73
C HIS A 205 13.76 -22.42 -5.53
N VAL A 206 13.19 -23.13 -4.56
CA VAL A 206 13.97 -23.77 -3.50
C VAL A 206 14.99 -24.66 -4.21
N ILE A 207 16.26 -24.29 -4.12
CA ILE A 207 17.35 -25.19 -4.49
C ILE A 207 17.32 -26.27 -3.41
N GLU A 208 16.53 -27.31 -3.64
CA GLU A 208 16.72 -28.55 -2.89
C GLU A 208 18.14 -29.01 -3.22
N GLU A 209 19.04 -28.88 -2.25
CA GLU A 209 20.31 -29.60 -2.28
C GLU A 209 19.97 -31.07 -2.51
N LYS A 210 20.15 -31.54 -3.74
CA LYS A 210 20.31 -32.97 -3.99
C LYS A 210 21.52 -33.38 -3.17
N GLU A 211 21.27 -33.99 -2.02
CA GLU A 211 22.24 -34.82 -1.31
C GLU A 211 22.84 -35.77 -2.35
N ASN A 212 24.05 -35.45 -2.80
CA ASN A 212 24.79 -36.25 -3.76
C ASN A 212 25.33 -37.47 -2.99
N LYS A 213 24.46 -38.45 -2.74
CA LYS A 213 24.83 -39.79 -2.27
C LYS A 213 25.23 -40.66 -3.45
N ASP A 214 26.25 -40.25 -4.18
CA ASP A 214 27.09 -41.19 -4.92
C ASP A 214 28.35 -41.39 -4.08
N VAL A 215 28.19 -42.23 -3.05
CA VAL A 215 29.31 -42.84 -2.35
C VAL A 215 29.86 -43.91 -3.26
N ASP A 216 31.16 -43.78 -3.54
CA ASP A 216 32.03 -44.77 -4.16
C ASP A 216 31.62 -46.22 -3.86
N ILE A 217 31.32 -46.98 -4.92
CA ILE A 217 31.59 -48.42 -4.93
C ILE A 217 32.55 -48.68 -6.09
N VAL A 218 33.83 -48.53 -5.76
CA VAL A 218 34.89 -49.31 -6.40
C VAL A 218 34.88 -50.70 -5.77
N ALA A 219 34.48 -51.71 -6.56
CA ALA A 219 34.93 -53.09 -6.45
C ALA A 219 34.59 -53.84 -7.74
#